data_AF-A0A0E9WZF2-F1
#
_entry.id   AF-A0A0E9WZF2-F1
#
_cell.length_a   1.000
_cell.length_b   1.000
_cell.length_c   1.000
_cell.angle_alpha   90.00
_cell.angle_beta   90.00
_cell.angle_gamma   90.00
#
_symmetry.space_group_name_H-M   'P 1'
#
loop_
_entity.id
_entity.type
_entity.pdbx_description
1 polymer ?
#
loop_
_entity_poly.entity_id
_entity_poly.type
_entity_poly.pdbx_seq_one_letter_code
_entity_poly.pdbx_strand_id
1 'polypeptide(L)'
;MDNQISELNTLVQTVSQSCRQLDSELKELNSSLTTKEMTSEIQELTQECALYRERLAKIKSATNHVTPEEKEKIHKEQSLYVKEWKKRKRLATDMMGAILEGYPKSKKQFLEEVGIETDEDCKVTVPDV
;
A
#
# COMPACT_ATOMS: atom_id res chain seq x y z
N MET A 1 -28.49 76.20 17.67
CA MET A 1 -29.05 75.15 16.78
C MET A 1 -27.95 74.53 15.92
N ASP A 2 -27.17 75.28 15.15
CA ASP A 2 -26.11 74.70 14.30
C ASP A 2 -24.99 73.96 15.05
N ASN A 3 -24.55 74.47 16.22
CA ASN A 3 -23.53 73.77 17.02
C ASN A 3 -24.01 72.39 17.51
N GLN A 4 -25.29 72.26 17.88
CA GLN A 4 -25.86 70.97 18.30
C GLN A 4 -26.00 70.01 17.12
N ILE A 5 -26.33 70.52 15.93
CA ILE A 5 -26.39 69.71 14.69
C ILE A 5 -24.99 69.23 14.31
N SER A 6 -23.97 70.07 14.46
CA SER A 6 -22.56 69.72 14.27
C SER A 6 -22.12 68.61 15.24
N GLU A 7 -22.37 68.77 16.53
CA GLU A 7 -22.03 67.77 17.57
C GLU A 7 -22.77 66.44 17.38
N LEU A 8 -24.05 66.48 16.99
CA LEU A 8 -24.80 65.27 16.67
C LEU A 8 -24.25 64.56 15.42
N ASN A 9 -23.84 65.30 14.40
CA ASN A 9 -23.24 64.71 13.20
C ASN A 9 -21.89 64.06 13.47
N THR A 10 -21.03 64.68 14.30
CA THR A 10 -19.75 64.08 14.68
C THR A 10 -19.96 62.82 15.50
N LEU A 11 -20.91 62.84 16.45
CA LEU A 11 -21.26 61.65 17.23
C LEU A 11 -21.78 60.51 16.34
N VAL A 12 -22.66 60.81 15.38
CA VAL A 12 -23.17 59.83 14.41
C VAL A 12 -22.03 59.25 13.57
N GLN A 13 -21.08 60.07 13.11
CA GLN A 13 -19.91 59.59 12.38
C GLN A 13 -19.04 58.66 13.23
N THR A 14 -18.75 59.04 14.48
CA THR A 14 -17.92 58.23 15.39
C THR A 14 -18.58 56.89 15.70
N VAL A 15 -19.88 56.89 16.01
CA VAL A 15 -20.63 55.67 16.30
C VAL A 15 -20.71 54.78 15.06
N SER A 16 -20.97 55.34 13.88
CA SER A 16 -21.01 54.59 12.61
C SER A 16 -19.67 53.93 12.29
N GLN A 17 -18.56 54.65 12.52
CA GLN A 17 -17.23 54.10 12.31
C GLN A 17 -16.92 52.97 13.30
N SER A 18 -17.27 53.15 14.58
CA SER A 18 -17.13 52.11 15.61
C SER A 18 -17.94 50.86 15.27
N CYS A 19 -19.19 51.00 14.82
CA CYS A 19 -20.02 49.88 14.38
C CYS A 19 -19.37 49.11 13.22
N ARG A 20 -18.83 49.79 12.20
CA ARG A 20 -18.15 49.12 11.08
C ARG A 20 -16.92 48.33 11.53
N GLN A 21 -16.19 48.86 12.51
CA GLN A 21 -14.99 48.24 13.06
C GLN A 21 -15.36 46.99 13.86
N LEU A 22 -16.37 47.08 14.73
CA LEU A 22 -16.92 45.93 15.46
C LEU A 22 -17.48 44.86 14.50
N ASP A 23 -18.19 45.23 13.44
CA ASP A 23 -18.68 44.28 12.44
C ASP A 23 -17.53 43.54 11.73
N SER A 24 -16.41 44.23 11.46
CA SER A 24 -15.24 43.61 10.86
C SER A 24 -14.58 42.59 11.80
N GLU A 25 -14.43 42.93 13.08
CA GLU A 25 -13.89 42.02 14.11
C GLU A 25 -14.81 40.81 14.33
N LEU A 26 -16.13 41.03 14.35
CA LEU A 26 -17.12 39.96 14.52
C LEU A 26 -17.09 38.99 13.33
N LYS A 27 -16.94 39.51 12.11
CA LYS A 27 -16.82 38.70 10.89
C LYS A 27 -15.52 37.90 10.87
N GLU A 28 -14.41 38.50 11.32
CA GLU A 28 -13.12 37.82 11.41
C GLU A 28 -13.17 36.70 12.45
N LEU A 29 -13.74 36.95 13.62
CA LEU A 29 -13.89 35.96 14.67
C LEU A 29 -14.79 34.79 14.24
N ASN A 30 -15.92 35.07 13.59
CA ASN A 30 -16.83 34.05 13.05
C ASN A 30 -16.26 33.29 11.85
N SER A 31 -15.21 33.80 11.19
CA SER A 31 -14.55 33.08 10.09
C SER A 31 -13.60 31.99 10.58
N SER A 32 -13.36 31.92 11.89
CA SER A 32 -12.53 30.90 12.53
C SER A 32 -13.38 29.91 13.32
N LEU A 33 -12.88 28.67 13.47
CA LEU A 33 -13.47 27.68 14.36
C LEU A 33 -13.53 28.25 15.78
N THR A 34 -14.67 28.08 16.44
CA THR A 34 -14.77 28.43 17.85
C THR A 34 -13.83 27.56 18.66
N THR A 35 -13.38 28.06 19.82
CA THR A 35 -12.51 27.28 20.72
C THR A 35 -13.10 25.91 21.05
N LYS A 36 -14.43 25.80 21.20
CA LYS A 36 -15.11 24.54 21.47
C LYS A 36 -14.96 23.53 20.34
N GLU A 37 -15.21 23.96 19.10
CA GLU A 37 -15.08 23.11 17.92
C GLU A 37 -13.62 22.69 17.71
N MET A 38 -12.67 23.62 17.90
CA MET A 38 -11.24 23.32 17.83
C MET A 38 -10.80 22.31 18.90
N THR A 39 -11.37 22.39 20.11
CA THR A 39 -11.08 21.41 21.17
C THR A 39 -11.62 20.03 20.83
N SER A 40 -12.82 19.95 20.24
CA SER A 40 -13.41 18.69 19.75
C SER A 40 -12.54 18.06 18.66
N GLU A 41 -12.14 18.85 17.66
CA GLU A 41 -11.30 18.39 16.55
C GLU A 41 -9.95 17.85 17.04
N ILE A 42 -9.30 18.54 17.98
CA ILE A 42 -8.05 18.09 18.59
C ILE A 42 -8.26 16.76 19.30
N GLN A 43 -9.36 16.59 20.03
CA GLN A 43 -9.66 15.36 20.74
C GLN A 43 -9.86 14.18 19.76
N GLU A 44 -10.62 14.40 18.69
CA GLU A 44 -10.87 13.40 17.65
C GLU A 44 -9.58 12.98 16.93
N LEU A 45 -8.79 13.95 16.45
CA LEU A 45 -7.52 13.70 15.79
C LEU A 45 -6.51 12.99 16.71
N THR A 46 -6.50 13.34 17.99
CA THR A 46 -5.62 12.67 18.97
C THR A 46 -6.02 11.21 19.16
N GLN A 47 -7.33 10.93 19.23
CA GLN A 47 -7.84 9.57 19.33
C GLN A 47 -7.52 8.76 18.07
N GLU A 48 -7.71 9.34 16.89
CA GLU A 48 -7.40 8.70 15.61
C GLU A 48 -5.90 8.39 15.50
N CYS A 49 -5.03 9.33 15.90
CA CYS A 49 -3.59 9.13 15.96
C CYS A 49 -3.20 7.99 16.90
N ALA A 50 -3.86 7.86 18.05
CA ALA A 50 -3.62 6.76 18.98
C ALA A 50 -4.00 5.41 18.37
N LEU A 51 -5.16 5.34 17.70
CA LEU A 51 -5.62 4.13 16.99
C LEU A 51 -4.65 3.72 15.87
N TYR A 52 -4.19 4.67 15.05
CA TYR A 52 -3.21 4.38 14.00
C TYR A 52 -1.88 3.89 14.56
N ARG A 53 -1.40 4.47 15.67
CA ARG A 53 -0.19 4.01 16.35
C ARG A 53 -0.34 2.59 16.88
N GLU A 54 -1.49 2.25 17.47
CA GLU A 54 -1.76 0.88 17.94
C GLU A 54 -1.80 -0.11 16.77
N ARG A 55 -2.49 0.23 15.68
CA ARG A 55 -2.55 -0.60 14.47
C ARG A 55 -1.17 -0.82 13.87
N LEU A 56 -0.36 0.24 13.81
CA LEU A 56 1.01 0.18 13.30
C LEU A 56 1.91 -0.66 14.21
N ALA A 57 1.75 -0.56 15.54
CA ALA A 57 2.46 -1.41 16.48
C ALA A 57 2.11 -2.90 16.28
N LYS A 58 0.82 -3.22 16.11
CA LYS A 58 0.37 -4.59 15.80
C LYS A 58 1.00 -5.12 14.50
N ILE A 59 0.96 -4.32 13.43
CA ILE A 59 1.56 -4.68 12.13
C ILE A 59 3.07 -4.90 12.26
N LYS A 60 3.79 -4.04 13.00
CA LYS A 60 5.24 -4.18 13.23
C LYS A 60 5.59 -5.38 14.12
N SER A 61 4.75 -5.72 15.09
CA SER A 61 4.94 -6.89 15.96
C SER A 61 4.63 -8.22 15.26
N ALA A 62 3.89 -8.19 14.15
CA ALA A 62 3.60 -9.39 13.39
C ALA A 62 4.90 -9.92 12.77
N THR A 63 5.30 -11.12 13.20
CA THR A 63 6.59 -11.76 12.91
C THR A 63 6.83 -12.07 11.41
N ASN A 64 5.84 -11.90 10.54
CA ASN A 64 5.96 -12.12 9.10
C ASN A 64 6.44 -10.86 8.34
N HIS A 65 7.50 -10.20 8.82
CA HIS A 65 8.11 -9.11 8.07
C HIS A 65 9.08 -9.70 7.05
N VAL A 66 8.59 -9.96 5.83
CA VAL A 66 9.46 -10.20 4.68
C VAL A 66 9.85 -8.83 4.15
N THR A 67 11.14 -8.49 4.24
CA THR A 67 11.63 -7.22 3.68
C THR A 67 11.40 -7.20 2.16
N PRO A 68 11.17 -6.02 1.56
CA PRO A 68 11.09 -5.90 0.10
C PRO A 68 12.28 -6.55 -0.61
N GLU A 69 13.48 -6.44 -0.02
CA GLU A 69 14.72 -7.03 -0.51
C GLU A 69 14.68 -8.56 -0.47
N GLU A 70 14.24 -9.17 0.64
CA GLU A 70 14.07 -10.62 0.75
C GLU A 70 13.01 -11.14 -0.22
N LYS A 71 11.89 -10.42 -0.36
CA LYS A 71 10.84 -10.77 -1.33
C LYS A 71 11.38 -10.77 -2.75
N GLU A 72 12.11 -9.73 -3.13
CA GLU A 72 12.72 -9.61 -4.46
C GLU A 72 13.74 -10.72 -4.71
N LYS A 73 14.56 -11.05 -3.71
CA LYS A 73 15.51 -12.17 -3.77
C LYS A 73 14.80 -13.50 -4.02
N ILE A 74 13.73 -13.78 -3.26
CA ILE A 74 12.94 -15.01 -3.42
C ILE A 74 12.33 -15.10 -4.82
N HIS A 75 11.78 -14.00 -5.36
CA HIS A 75 11.23 -13.99 -6.71
C HIS A 75 12.31 -14.25 -7.78
N LYS A 76 13.50 -13.65 -7.63
CA LYS A 76 14.63 -13.90 -8.53
C LYS A 76 15.09 -15.35 -8.47
N GLU A 77 15.21 -15.92 -7.28
CA GLU A 77 15.59 -17.32 -7.09
C GLU A 77 14.54 -18.25 -7.68
N GLN A 78 13.26 -18.01 -7.42
CA GLN A 78 12.15 -18.78 -8.01
C GLN A 78 12.20 -18.75 -9.54
N SER A 79 12.35 -17.56 -10.13
CA SER A 79 12.45 -17.39 -11.59
C SER A 79 13.66 -18.15 -12.16
N LEU A 80 14.81 -18.06 -11.49
CA LEU A 80 16.04 -18.78 -11.88
C LEU A 80 15.83 -20.30 -11.84
N TYR A 81 15.31 -20.83 -10.73
CA TYR A 81 15.12 -22.27 -10.57
C TYR A 81 14.06 -22.83 -11.52
N VAL A 82 12.97 -22.12 -11.77
CA VAL A 82 11.96 -22.52 -12.76
C VAL A 82 12.55 -22.52 -14.17
N LYS A 83 13.36 -21.52 -14.52
CA LYS A 83 14.07 -21.48 -15.82
C LYS A 83 15.01 -22.68 -16.00
N GLU A 84 15.80 -22.97 -14.97
CA GLU A 84 16.73 -24.10 -14.99
C GLU A 84 15.99 -25.45 -15.04
N TRP A 85 14.87 -25.59 -14.33
CA TRP A 85 14.02 -26.78 -14.42
C TRP A 85 13.51 -26.97 -15.85
N LYS A 86 12.91 -25.95 -16.47
CA LYS A 86 12.43 -26.01 -17.87
C LYS A 86 13.56 -26.38 -18.84
N LYS A 87 14.75 -25.79 -18.67
CA LYS A 87 15.92 -26.06 -19.50
C LYS A 87 16.40 -27.51 -19.37
N ARG A 88 16.57 -28.00 -18.13
CA ARG A 88 17.04 -29.36 -17.87
C ARG A 88 16.03 -30.41 -18.32
N LYS A 89 14.73 -30.19 -18.05
CA LYS A 89 13.65 -31.08 -18.52
C LYS A 89 13.66 -31.20 -20.05
N ARG A 90 13.84 -30.08 -20.77
CA ARG A 90 13.96 -30.08 -22.23
C ARG A 90 15.16 -30.92 -22.70
N LEU A 91 16.36 -30.63 -22.18
CA LEU A 91 17.58 -31.36 -22.57
C LEU A 91 17.46 -32.86 -22.31
N ALA A 92 16.98 -33.26 -21.13
CA ALA A 92 16.76 -34.67 -20.81
C ALA A 92 15.72 -35.30 -21.75
N THR A 93 14.64 -34.59 -22.07
CA THR A 93 13.61 -35.07 -23.01
C THR A 93 14.16 -35.24 -24.41
N ASP A 94 14.97 -34.30 -24.90
CA ASP A 94 15.59 -34.37 -26.22
C ASP A 94 16.56 -35.56 -26.30
N MET A 95 17.38 -35.75 -25.26
CA MET A 95 18.28 -36.91 -25.14
C MET A 95 17.51 -38.24 -25.13
N MET A 96 16.43 -38.33 -24.34
CA MET A 96 15.57 -39.51 -24.33
C MET A 96 14.93 -39.75 -25.69
N GLY A 97 14.50 -38.70 -26.39
CA GLY A 97 13.96 -38.78 -27.75
C GLY A 97 14.95 -39.43 -28.70
N ALA A 98 16.19 -38.92 -28.74
CA ALA A 98 17.25 -39.46 -29.60
C ALA A 98 17.60 -40.93 -29.30
N ILE A 99 17.57 -41.34 -28.02
CA ILE A 99 17.79 -42.74 -27.64
C ILE A 99 16.62 -43.61 -28.10
N LEU A 100 15.38 -43.12 -27.94
CA LEU A 100 14.17 -43.87 -28.28
C LEU A 100 14.00 -44.10 -29.79
N GLU A 101 14.60 -43.26 -30.65
CA GLU A 101 14.58 -43.47 -32.11
C GLU A 101 15.18 -44.82 -32.54
N GLY A 102 16.16 -45.34 -31.78
CA GLY A 102 16.79 -46.64 -32.05
C GLY A 102 16.39 -47.74 -31.07
N TYR A 103 15.45 -47.47 -30.15
CA TYR A 103 15.16 -48.38 -29.04
C TYR A 103 14.03 -49.36 -29.39
N PRO A 104 14.22 -50.68 -29.22
CA PRO A 104 13.27 -51.70 -29.69
C PRO A 104 12.00 -51.85 -28.83
N LYS A 105 11.91 -51.17 -27.68
CA LYS A 105 10.81 -51.28 -26.72
C LYS A 105 10.11 -49.92 -26.51
N SER A 106 9.04 -49.92 -25.73
CA SER A 106 8.28 -48.69 -25.45
C SER A 106 9.05 -47.71 -24.55
N LYS A 107 8.70 -46.41 -24.64
CA LYS A 107 9.23 -45.36 -23.75
C LYS A 107 9.05 -45.69 -22.27
N LYS A 108 7.93 -46.28 -21.88
CA LYS A 108 7.66 -46.62 -20.48
C LYS A 108 8.65 -47.66 -19.95
N GLN A 109 8.91 -48.70 -20.74
CA GLN A 109 9.88 -49.75 -20.40
C GLN A 109 11.31 -49.19 -20.36
N PHE A 110 11.64 -48.29 -21.27
CA PHE A 110 12.94 -47.59 -21.23
C PHE A 110 13.14 -46.81 -19.92
N LEU A 111 12.16 -45.98 -19.53
CA LEU A 111 12.25 -45.18 -18.31
C LEU A 111 12.37 -46.05 -17.07
N GLU A 112 11.63 -47.16 -17.01
CA GLU A 112 11.70 -48.14 -15.92
C GLU A 112 13.06 -48.86 -15.87
N GLU A 113 13.61 -49.27 -17.03
CA GLU A 113 14.93 -49.92 -17.11
C GLU A 113 16.09 -48.98 -16.73
N VAL A 114 15.99 -47.70 -17.07
CA VAL A 114 17.02 -46.69 -16.77
C VAL A 114 16.81 -46.05 -15.38
N GLY A 115 15.65 -46.26 -14.75
CA GLY A 115 15.31 -45.70 -13.44
C GLY A 115 15.04 -44.19 -13.47
N ILE A 116 14.40 -43.69 -14.53
CA ILE A 116 14.02 -42.29 -14.67
C ILE A 116 12.59 -42.09 -14.20
N GLU A 117 12.42 -41.30 -13.14
CA GLU A 117 11.12 -40.82 -12.67
C GLU A 117 10.77 -39.47 -13.31
N THR A 118 9.52 -39.29 -13.71
CA THR A 118 9.03 -38.05 -14.32
C THR A 118 8.39 -37.11 -13.29
N ASP A 119 8.27 -35.82 -13.64
CA ASP A 119 7.60 -34.85 -12.75
C ASP A 119 6.16 -35.30 -12.45
N GLU A 120 5.51 -35.93 -13.44
CA GLU A 120 4.16 -36.48 -13.35
C GLU A 120 4.08 -37.66 -12.37
N ASP A 121 5.11 -38.51 -12.31
CA ASP A 121 5.21 -39.59 -11.32
C ASP A 121 5.32 -39.03 -9.88
N CYS A 122 6.03 -37.91 -9.74
CA CYS A 122 6.17 -37.17 -8.48
C CYS A 122 5.00 -36.23 -8.17
N LYS A 123 3.98 -36.14 -9.05
CA LYS A 123 2.83 -35.22 -8.95
C LYS A 123 3.22 -33.75 -8.83
N VAL A 124 4.31 -33.35 -9.49
CA VAL A 124 4.79 -31.97 -9.50
C VAL A 124 4.56 -31.36 -10.88
N THR A 125 4.12 -30.10 -10.90
CA THR A 125 3.98 -29.32 -12.12
C THR A 125 4.93 -28.12 -12.07
N VAL A 126 5.49 -27.78 -13.24
CA VAL A 126 6.32 -26.58 -13.36
C VAL A 126 5.42 -25.36 -13.13
N PRO A 127 5.75 -24.46 -12.19
CA PRO A 127 4.95 -23.26 -11.96
C PRO A 127 4.90 -22.36 -13.19
N ASP A 128 3.72 -21.78 -13.43
CA ASP A 128 3.56 -20.63 -14.31
C ASP A 128 4.06 -19.40 -13.56
N VAL A 129 5.28 -18.97 -13.90
CA VAL A 129 5.91 -17.74 -13.42
C VAL A 129 5.76 -16.67 -14.48
#